data_AF-A0A940TMS6-F1
#
_entry.id   AF-A0A940TMS6-F1
#
_cell.length_a   1.000
_cell.length_b   1.000
_cell.length_c   1.000
_cell.angle_alpha   90.00
_cell.angle_beta   90.00
_cell.angle_gamma   90.00
#
_symmetry.space_group_name_H-M   'P 1'
#
loop_
_entity.id
_entity.type
_entity.pdbx_description
1 polymer ?
#
loop_
_entity_poly.entity_id
_entity_poly.type
_entity_poly.pdbx_seq_one_letter_code
_entity_poly.pdbx_strand_id
1 'polypeptide(L)'
;MVRSYLDGVDTTEFGLLAKVIARKKISPTKKEASMSIKPRTLIVLVAIFLLVEVGLFFYLTTGFFVIQPTRALPEGATVWYWRYDTGLPFISSADGFLVDTQEGVSLLGRRFVLAALAELIAQLKIASLPYSKTLYLISTGGREFHLSFTSDAVT
;
A
#
# COMPACT_ATOMS: atom_id res chain seq x y z
N MET A 1 -26.49 -17.27 56.13
CA MET A 1 -25.29 -16.47 56.46
C MET A 1 -25.02 -15.31 55.49
N VAL A 2 -26.01 -14.83 54.70
CA VAL A 2 -25.82 -13.71 53.74
C VAL A 2 -26.77 -12.53 54.03
N ARG A 3 -27.74 -12.71 54.94
CA ARG A 3 -28.79 -11.72 55.22
C ARG A 3 -28.37 -10.62 56.22
N SER A 4 -27.23 -10.78 56.92
CA SER A 4 -26.73 -9.80 57.89
C SER A 4 -25.76 -8.77 57.31
N TYR A 5 -25.50 -8.80 55.99
CA TYR A 5 -24.55 -7.88 55.34
C TYR A 5 -25.25 -6.70 54.62
N LEU A 6 -26.57 -6.73 54.49
CA LEU A 6 -27.34 -5.73 53.73
C LEU A 6 -28.09 -4.71 54.59
N ASP A 7 -28.15 -4.89 55.92
CA ASP A 7 -28.84 -3.98 56.84
C ASP A 7 -27.99 -2.75 57.26
N GLY A 8 -26.74 -2.65 56.80
CA GLY A 8 -25.83 -1.57 57.16
C GLY A 8 -25.57 -0.53 56.06
N VAL A 9 -26.23 -0.64 54.91
CA VAL A 9 -25.94 0.25 53.77
C VAL A 9 -26.85 1.47 53.82
N ASP A 10 -26.35 2.50 54.49
CA ASP A 10 -26.97 3.81 54.66
C ASP A 10 -27.31 4.45 53.29
N THR A 11 -28.59 4.69 53.06
CA THR A 11 -29.14 5.21 51.79
C THR A 11 -28.70 6.64 51.48
N THR A 12 -28.03 7.31 52.43
CA THR A 12 -27.47 8.65 52.28
C THR A 12 -26.18 8.69 51.44
N GLU A 13 -25.35 7.63 51.48
CA GLU A 13 -24.11 7.51 50.70
C GLU A 13 -24.38 7.38 49.20
N PHE A 14 -25.41 6.60 48.82
CA PHE A 14 -25.85 6.50 47.42
C PHE A 14 -26.46 7.79 46.91
N GLY A 15 -27.16 8.54 47.77
CA GLY A 15 -27.66 9.87 47.43
C GLY A 15 -26.53 10.84 47.12
N LEU A 16 -25.42 10.78 47.86
CA LEU A 16 -24.24 11.59 47.63
C LEU A 16 -23.49 11.17 46.35
N LEU A 17 -23.28 9.87 46.15
CA LEU A 17 -22.66 9.33 44.93
C LEU A 17 -23.49 9.61 43.68
N ALA A 18 -24.82 9.47 43.74
CA ALA A 18 -25.71 9.85 42.65
C ALA A 18 -25.64 11.36 42.36
N LYS A 19 -25.48 12.21 43.38
CA LYS A 19 -25.29 13.66 43.21
C LYS A 19 -23.91 14.03 42.66
N VAL A 20 -22.86 13.29 43.04
CA VAL A 20 -21.49 13.43 42.51
C VAL A 20 -21.43 12.98 41.05
N ILE A 21 -22.09 11.88 40.71
CA ILE A 21 -22.22 11.38 39.32
C ILE A 21 -23.08 12.33 38.48
N ALA A 22 -24.20 12.85 39.02
CA ALA A 22 -25.06 13.81 38.32
C ALA A 22 -24.44 15.21 38.15
N ARG A 23 -23.52 15.62 39.02
CA ARG A 23 -22.70 16.84 38.83
C ARG A 23 -21.61 16.65 37.79
N LYS A 24 -21.19 15.41 37.52
CA LYS A 24 -20.41 15.07 36.33
C LYS A 24 -21.32 14.91 35.11
N LYS A 25 -22.27 15.85 34.97
CA LYS A 25 -22.87 16.22 33.69
C LYS A 25 -21.69 16.69 32.84
N ILE A 26 -21.13 15.76 32.09
CA ILE A 26 -20.31 16.04 30.93
C ILE A 26 -21.20 16.95 30.10
N SER A 27 -20.97 18.26 30.26
CA SER A 27 -21.48 19.22 29.31
C SER A 27 -20.91 18.75 27.99
N PRO A 28 -21.74 18.47 26.97
CA PRO A 28 -21.19 18.46 25.62
C PRO A 28 -20.59 19.86 25.48
N THR A 29 -19.27 19.92 25.48
CA THR A 29 -18.52 21.14 25.23
C THR A 29 -19.08 21.68 23.93
N LYS A 30 -19.84 22.78 24.03
CA LYS A 30 -20.43 23.55 22.94
C LYS A 30 -19.35 24.23 22.05
N LYS A 31 -18.17 23.62 22.00
CA LYS A 31 -17.02 23.93 21.15
C LYS A 31 -16.90 22.96 19.98
N GLU A 32 -17.65 21.84 19.99
CA GLU A 32 -17.75 20.94 18.83
C GLU A 32 -18.77 21.40 17.78
N ALA A 33 -19.71 22.27 18.15
CA ALA A 33 -20.68 22.83 17.21
C ALA A 33 -20.17 24.17 16.65
N SER A 34 -19.72 24.15 15.40
CA SER A 34 -19.18 25.26 14.60
C SER A 34 -17.68 25.51 14.76
N MET A 35 -16.87 24.52 14.37
CA MET A 35 -15.71 24.89 13.57
C MET A 35 -16.26 25.62 12.33
N SER A 36 -16.28 26.95 12.37
CA SER A 36 -16.60 27.81 11.23
C SER A 36 -15.47 27.63 10.22
N ILE A 37 -15.47 26.50 9.53
CA ILE A 37 -14.58 26.25 8.41
C ILE A 37 -15.06 27.20 7.32
N LYS A 38 -14.27 28.24 7.07
CA LYS A 38 -14.55 29.19 5.98
C LYS A 38 -14.77 28.37 4.70
N PRO A 39 -15.74 28.73 3.84
CA PRO A 39 -16.09 27.93 2.66
C PRO A 39 -14.88 27.68 1.74
N ARG A 40 -13.92 28.61 1.71
CA ARG A 40 -12.64 28.46 1.00
C ARG A 40 -11.77 27.33 1.56
N THR A 41 -11.69 27.18 2.88
CA THR A 41 -10.93 26.10 3.53
C THR A 41 -11.62 24.75 3.34
N LEU A 42 -12.95 24.70 3.37
CA LEU A 42 -13.70 23.48 3.13
C LEU A 42 -13.50 22.97 1.71
N ILE A 43 -13.55 23.85 0.70
CA ILE A 43 -13.29 23.50 -0.69
C ILE A 43 -11.88 22.93 -0.87
N VAL A 44 -10.87 23.56 -0.24
CA VAL A 44 -9.49 23.06 -0.30
C VAL A 44 -9.37 21.67 0.34
N LEU A 45 -9.99 21.43 1.49
CA LEU A 45 -9.97 20.12 2.14
C LEU A 45 -10.66 19.05 1.30
N VAL A 46 -11.81 19.36 0.71
CA VAL A 46 -12.52 18.45 -0.20
C VAL A 46 -11.67 18.17 -1.45
N ALA A 47 -11.04 19.18 -2.03
CA ALA A 47 -10.17 19.00 -3.19
C ALA A 47 -8.95 18.12 -2.87
N ILE A 48 -8.32 18.31 -1.70
CA ILE A 48 -7.21 17.46 -1.24
C ILE A 48 -7.70 16.02 -1.03
N PHE A 49 -8.85 15.85 -0.38
CA PHE A 49 -9.42 14.53 -0.13
C PHE A 49 -9.70 13.77 -1.44
N LEU A 50 -10.35 14.43 -2.41
CA LEU A 50 -10.58 13.86 -3.74
C LEU A 50 -9.27 13.53 -4.46
N LEU A 51 -8.25 14.39 -4.36
CA LEU A 51 -6.94 14.13 -4.95
C LEU A 51 -6.27 12.88 -4.35
N VAL A 52 -6.37 12.70 -3.03
CA VAL A 52 -5.83 11.53 -2.35
C VAL A 52 -6.57 10.25 -2.75
N GLU A 53 -7.91 10.29 -2.81
CA GLU A 53 -8.70 9.13 -3.25
C GLU A 53 -8.37 8.72 -4.68
N VAL A 54 -8.27 9.69 -5.60
CA VAL A 54 -7.86 9.44 -6.98
C VAL A 54 -6.45 8.85 -7.02
N GLY A 55 -5.49 9.44 -6.30
CA GLY A 55 -4.13 8.92 -6.23
C GLY A 55 -4.05 7.49 -5.70
N LEU A 56 -4.83 7.19 -4.66
CA LEU A 56 -4.92 5.85 -4.08
C LEU A 56 -5.55 4.86 -5.06
N PHE A 57 -6.62 5.27 -5.77
CA PHE A 57 -7.25 4.46 -6.81
C PHE A 57 -6.25 4.12 -7.91
N PHE A 58 -5.47 5.08 -8.41
CA PHE A 58 -4.42 4.84 -9.41
C PHE A 58 -3.35 3.88 -8.90
N TYR A 59 -2.91 4.04 -7.65
CA TYR A 59 -1.90 3.17 -7.03
C TYR A 59 -2.38 1.72 -6.86
N LEU A 60 -3.65 1.52 -6.52
CA LEU A 60 -4.21 0.18 -6.31
C LEU A 60 -4.58 -0.52 -7.62
N THR A 61 -4.99 0.23 -8.65
CA THR A 61 -5.53 -0.34 -9.89
C THR A 61 -4.51 -0.48 -11.00
N THR A 62 -3.40 0.25 -10.97
CA THR A 62 -2.39 0.23 -12.05
C THR A 62 -1.01 -0.13 -11.53
N GLY A 63 -0.09 -0.47 -12.43
CA GLY A 63 1.30 -0.73 -12.09
C GLY A 63 2.23 -0.61 -13.30
N PHE A 64 3.53 -0.55 -13.00
CA PHE A 64 4.61 -0.51 -13.98
C PHE A 64 5.42 -1.79 -13.89
N PHE A 65 5.56 -2.48 -15.01
CA PHE A 65 6.41 -3.64 -15.14
C PHE A 65 7.63 -3.32 -16.00
N VAL A 66 8.81 -3.42 -15.42
CA VAL A 66 10.07 -3.05 -16.09
C VAL A 66 10.74 -4.30 -16.65
N ILE A 67 10.91 -4.33 -17.96
CA ILE A 67 11.61 -5.36 -18.72
C ILE A 67 13.00 -4.82 -19.02
N GLN A 68 14.02 -5.50 -18.53
CA GLN A 68 15.40 -5.11 -18.78
C GLN A 68 15.82 -5.28 -20.25
N PRO A 69 16.82 -4.50 -20.69
CA PRO A 69 17.53 -4.76 -21.93
C PRO A 69 18.05 -6.20 -21.96
N THR A 70 17.72 -6.92 -23.02
CA THR A 70 18.26 -8.26 -23.30
C THR A 70 18.85 -8.28 -24.69
N ARG A 71 19.59 -9.34 -25.04
CA ARG A 71 20.08 -9.52 -26.41
C ARG A 71 18.95 -9.61 -27.46
N ALA A 72 17.74 -9.98 -27.05
CA ALA A 72 16.56 -10.03 -27.92
C ALA A 72 15.78 -8.71 -27.97
N LEU A 73 15.84 -7.90 -26.91
CA LEU A 73 15.20 -6.58 -26.81
C LEU A 73 16.20 -5.57 -26.24
N PRO A 74 17.05 -4.96 -27.10
CA PRO A 74 18.19 -4.15 -26.66
C PRO A 74 17.78 -2.84 -25.98
N GLU A 75 16.57 -2.35 -26.25
CA GLU A 75 16.05 -1.12 -25.63
C GLU A 75 15.41 -1.37 -24.26
N GLY A 76 15.11 -2.64 -23.92
CA GLY A 76 14.21 -2.97 -22.82
C GLY A 76 12.83 -2.35 -23.02
N ALA A 77 11.99 -2.37 -21.98
CA ALA A 77 10.70 -1.69 -22.00
C ALA A 77 10.16 -1.48 -20.58
N THR A 78 9.32 -0.48 -20.39
CA THR A 78 8.47 -0.36 -19.22
C THR A 78 7.02 -0.46 -19.66
N VAL A 79 6.28 -1.44 -19.15
CA VAL A 79 4.86 -1.62 -19.48
C VAL A 79 4.02 -1.03 -18.36
N TRP A 80 3.15 -0.08 -18.70
CA TRP A 80 2.09 0.36 -17.81
C TRP A 80 0.87 -0.55 -18.03
N TYR A 81 0.39 -1.19 -16.97
CA TYR A 81 -0.68 -2.18 -17.03
C TYR A 81 -1.69 -2.01 -15.89
N TRP A 82 -2.89 -2.56 -16.08
CA TRP A 82 -3.89 -2.71 -15.01
C TRP A 82 -3.48 -3.84 -14.07
N ARG A 83 -3.45 -3.56 -12.77
CA ARG A 83 -2.94 -4.45 -11.71
C ARG A 83 -4.05 -5.21 -10.97
N TYR A 84 -5.28 -5.20 -11.51
CA TYR A 84 -6.41 -5.88 -10.88
C TYR A 84 -6.09 -7.35 -10.61
N ASP A 85 -6.04 -7.71 -9.33
CA ASP A 85 -5.84 -9.08 -8.82
C ASP A 85 -4.56 -9.81 -9.29
N THR A 86 -3.52 -9.07 -9.71
CA THR A 86 -2.28 -9.70 -10.20
C THR A 86 -1.31 -10.10 -9.08
N GLY A 87 -1.53 -9.61 -7.85
CA GLY A 87 -0.62 -9.83 -6.71
C GLY A 87 0.77 -9.17 -6.86
N LEU A 88 1.03 -8.46 -7.95
CA LEU A 88 2.31 -7.80 -8.21
C LEU A 88 2.41 -6.46 -7.47
N PRO A 89 3.62 -5.99 -7.09
CA PRO A 89 3.82 -4.65 -6.57
C PRO A 89 3.60 -3.56 -7.64
N PHE A 90 3.45 -2.30 -7.21
CA PHE A 90 3.13 -1.17 -8.09
C PHE A 90 4.24 -0.94 -9.14
N ILE A 91 5.49 -1.14 -8.73
CA ILE A 91 6.64 -1.18 -9.62
C ILE A 91 7.26 -2.56 -9.45
N SER A 92 7.32 -3.32 -10.53
CA SER A 92 7.84 -4.68 -10.52
C SER A 92 8.74 -4.92 -11.74
N SER A 93 9.63 -5.90 -11.62
CA SER A 93 10.44 -6.42 -12.73
C SER A 93 10.63 -7.92 -12.54
N ALA A 94 11.06 -8.62 -13.59
CA ALA A 94 11.35 -10.04 -13.51
C ALA A 94 12.40 -10.36 -12.43
N ASP A 95 13.41 -9.50 -12.28
CA ASP A 95 14.46 -9.68 -11.28
C ASP A 95 14.00 -9.31 -9.87
N GLY A 96 13.16 -8.28 -9.74
CA GLY A 96 12.55 -7.92 -8.46
C GLY A 96 11.73 -9.09 -7.90
N PHE A 97 10.95 -9.75 -8.77
CA PHE A 97 10.18 -10.92 -8.39
C PHE A 97 11.07 -12.08 -7.91
N LEU A 98 12.15 -12.41 -8.64
CA LEU A 98 13.08 -13.48 -8.25
C LEU A 98 13.81 -13.18 -6.94
N VAL A 99 14.21 -11.92 -6.78
CA VAL A 99 14.79 -11.40 -5.54
C VAL A 99 13.85 -11.59 -4.36
N ASP A 100 12.58 -11.26 -4.53
CA ASP A 100 11.57 -11.34 -3.48
C ASP A 100 11.27 -12.81 -3.12
N THR A 101 11.34 -13.73 -4.09
CA THR A 101 11.17 -15.17 -3.86
C THR A 101 12.43 -15.86 -3.34
N GLN A 102 13.52 -15.13 -3.07
CA GLN A 102 14.85 -15.66 -2.67
C GLN A 102 15.45 -16.68 -3.66
N GLU A 103 14.90 -16.76 -4.87
CA GLU A 103 15.47 -17.56 -5.95
C GLU A 103 16.50 -16.69 -6.66
N GLY A 104 17.77 -17.11 -6.69
CA GLY A 104 18.83 -16.34 -7.32
C GLY A 104 18.45 -15.88 -8.74
N VAL A 105 18.85 -14.65 -9.11
CA VAL A 105 18.50 -14.06 -10.41
C VAL A 105 19.25 -14.79 -11.53
N SER A 106 18.62 -15.80 -12.11
CA SER A 106 19.14 -16.57 -13.25
C SER A 106 18.47 -16.18 -14.56
N LEU A 107 19.18 -16.39 -15.68
CA LEU A 107 18.62 -16.20 -17.03
C LEU A 107 17.32 -16.98 -17.25
N LEU A 108 17.27 -18.21 -16.75
CA LEU A 108 16.10 -19.07 -16.87
C LEU A 108 14.95 -18.56 -16.00
N GLY A 109 15.23 -18.16 -14.76
CA GLY A 109 14.24 -17.57 -13.86
C GLY A 109 13.59 -16.33 -14.47
N ARG A 110 14.38 -15.43 -15.08
CA ARG A 110 13.84 -14.25 -15.77
C ARG A 110 12.88 -14.62 -16.89
N ARG A 111 13.27 -15.61 -17.71
CA ARG A 111 12.42 -16.10 -18.80
C ARG A 111 11.14 -16.74 -18.28
N PHE A 112 11.21 -17.47 -17.17
CA PHE A 112 10.05 -18.10 -16.54
C PHE A 112 9.07 -17.04 -16.03
N VAL A 113 9.55 -16.05 -15.26
CA VAL A 113 8.72 -14.94 -14.75
C VAL A 113 8.13 -14.14 -15.90
N LEU A 114 8.92 -13.82 -16.92
CA LEU A 114 8.42 -13.12 -18.11
C LEU A 114 7.38 -13.95 -18.85
N ALA A 115 7.55 -15.27 -18.99
CA ALA A 115 6.56 -16.13 -19.64
C ALA A 115 5.26 -16.20 -18.83
N ALA A 116 5.35 -16.36 -17.51
CA ALA A 116 4.19 -16.40 -16.62
C ALA A 116 3.39 -15.09 -16.63
N LEU A 117 4.09 -13.95 -16.73
CA LEU A 117 3.47 -12.62 -16.71
C LEU A 117 3.18 -12.04 -18.10
N ALA A 118 3.73 -12.62 -19.17
CA ALA A 118 3.63 -12.06 -20.52
C ALA A 118 2.17 -11.96 -20.98
N GLU A 119 1.38 -13.02 -20.82
CA GLU A 119 -0.02 -13.04 -21.23
C GLU A 119 -0.85 -12.04 -20.41
N LEU A 120 -0.66 -12.04 -19.09
CA LEU A 120 -1.36 -11.15 -18.16
C LEU A 120 -1.05 -9.67 -18.47
N ILE A 121 0.23 -9.32 -18.59
CA ILE A 121 0.68 -7.96 -18.88
C ILE A 121 0.23 -7.54 -20.28
N ALA A 122 0.25 -8.44 -21.28
CA ALA A 122 -0.18 -8.13 -22.64
C ALA A 122 -1.69 -7.83 -22.71
N GLN A 123 -2.51 -8.60 -22.00
CA GLN A 123 -3.96 -8.38 -21.95
C GLN A 123 -4.34 -7.10 -21.19
N LEU A 124 -3.63 -6.80 -20.11
CA LEU A 124 -3.90 -5.67 -19.21
C LEU A 124 -3.09 -4.41 -19.58
N LYS A 125 -2.40 -4.42 -20.72
CA LYS A 125 -1.51 -3.34 -21.17
C LYS A 125 -2.29 -2.06 -21.45
N ILE A 126 -1.85 -0.97 -20.81
CA ILE A 126 -2.30 0.39 -21.09
C ILE A 126 -1.36 1.04 -22.11
N ALA A 127 -0.05 1.02 -21.81
CA ALA A 127 0.96 1.66 -22.65
C ALA A 127 2.34 1.00 -22.52
N SER A 128 3.18 1.19 -23.53
CA SER A 128 4.60 0.84 -23.51
C SER A 128 5.43 2.11 -23.47
N LEU A 129 6.34 2.18 -22.52
CA LEU A 129 7.29 3.26 -22.31
C LEU A 129 8.71 2.73 -22.51
N PRO A 130 9.69 3.60 -22.81
CA PRO A 130 11.09 3.19 -22.84
C PRO A 130 11.53 2.65 -21.47
N TYR A 131 12.59 1.85 -21.48
CA TYR A 131 13.19 1.33 -20.26
C TYR A 131 13.59 2.47 -19.31
N SER A 132 13.22 2.35 -18.04
CA SER A 132 13.63 3.27 -16.98
C SER A 132 14.47 2.53 -15.95
N LYS A 133 15.77 2.86 -15.89
CA LYS A 133 16.70 2.31 -14.90
C LYS A 133 16.26 2.63 -13.47
N THR A 134 15.67 3.80 -13.23
CA THR A 134 15.17 4.18 -11.91
C THR A 134 14.04 3.27 -11.43
N LEU A 135 13.06 2.99 -12.30
CA LEU A 135 11.97 2.06 -11.96
C LEU A 135 12.47 0.64 -11.74
N TYR A 136 13.47 0.23 -12.53
CA TYR A 136 14.13 -1.05 -12.34
C TYR A 136 14.80 -1.16 -10.95
N LEU A 137 15.61 -0.17 -10.57
CA LEU A 137 16.27 -0.17 -9.25
C LEU A 137 15.27 -0.14 -8.10
N ILE A 138 14.14 0.57 -8.24
CA ILE A 138 13.07 0.54 -7.25
C ILE A 138 12.53 -0.89 -7.09
N SER A 139 12.32 -1.61 -8.21
CA SER A 139 11.80 -2.98 -8.18
C SER A 139 12.77 -4.01 -7.57
N THR A 140 14.08 -3.78 -7.59
CA THR A 140 15.10 -4.73 -7.11
C THR A 140 15.69 -4.38 -5.75
N GLY A 141 15.17 -3.33 -5.10
CA GLY A 141 15.71 -2.81 -3.85
C GLY A 141 17.09 -2.16 -4.00
N GLY A 142 17.37 -1.56 -5.16
CA GLY A 142 18.62 -0.86 -5.46
C GLY A 142 19.73 -1.74 -6.04
N ARG A 143 19.45 -3.01 -6.36
CA ARG A 143 20.42 -3.94 -6.97
C ARG A 143 20.34 -3.92 -8.48
N GLU A 144 21.49 -3.84 -9.14
CA GLU A 144 21.58 -3.94 -10.59
C GLU A 144 22.07 -5.33 -10.99
N PHE A 145 21.27 -6.08 -11.74
CA PHE A 145 21.65 -7.41 -12.22
C PHE A 145 21.99 -7.34 -13.71
N HIS A 146 23.26 -7.07 -14.00
CA HIS A 146 23.74 -7.20 -15.37
C HIS A 146 23.67 -8.65 -15.85
N LEU A 147 23.45 -8.81 -17.16
CA LEU A 147 23.70 -10.06 -17.88
C LEU A 147 25.21 -10.32 -17.97
N SER A 148 25.85 -10.56 -16.83
CA SER A 148 27.19 -11.13 -16.79
C SER A 148 27.03 -12.62 -17.04
N PHE A 149 27.44 -13.09 -18.21
CA PHE A 149 27.79 -14.51 -18.37
C PHE A 149 29.07 -14.75 -17.56
N THR A 150 28.99 -14.74 -16.22
CA THR A 150 30.08 -15.27 -15.41
C THR A 150 29.92 -16.79 -15.43
N SER A 151 30.88 -17.44 -16.08
CA SER A 151 31.07 -18.88 -16.13
C SER A 151 31.54 -19.39 -14.77
N ASP A 152 30.78 -19.14 -13.70
CA ASP A 152 31.17 -19.53 -12.34
C ASP A 152 30.30 -20.68 -11.84
N ALA A 153 30.03 -21.62 -12.73
CA ALA A 153 29.51 -22.93 -12.39
C ALA A 153 30.33 -23.97 -13.15
N VAL A 154 31.52 -24.27 -12.62
CA VAL A 154 32.17 -25.59 -12.46
C VAL A 154 33.58 -25.33 -11.92
N THR A 155 33.77 -25.54 -10.63
CA THR A 155 35.03 -26.02 -10.07
C THR A 155 34.70 -27.01 -8.97
#